data_AF-A0A4Q5X2S4-F1
#
_entry.id   AF-A0A4Q5X2S4-F1
#
_cell.length_a   1.000
_cell.length_b   1.000
_cell.length_c   1.000
_cell.angle_alpha   90.00
_cell.angle_beta   90.00
_cell.angle_gamma   90.00
#
_symmetry.space_group_name_H-M   'P 1'
#
loop_
_entity.id
_entity.type
_entity.pdbx_description
1 polymer ?
#
loop_
_entity_poly.entity_id
_entity_poly.type
_entity_poly.pdbx_seq_one_letter_code
_entity_poly.pdbx_strand_id
1 'polypeptide(L)'
;MATQSNYELLENLRSMVRDMLKLRTDGGPYAKLARAHGYVDGYMRVLLEAGIADHKSLLALVAEERRKHDGPATTAVRASSLEEAGLDDAEDARIVAA
;
A
#
# COMPACT_ATOMS: atom_id res chain seq x y z
N MET A 1 32.14 5.63 17.39
CA MET A 1 30.85 5.60 16.66
C MET A 1 29.76 5.72 17.71
N ALA A 2 28.83 6.66 17.58
CA ALA A 2 27.72 6.75 18.53
C ALA A 2 26.89 5.46 18.41
N THR A 3 26.74 4.73 19.52
CA THR A 3 25.89 3.55 19.58
C THR A 3 24.45 4.05 19.54
N GLN A 4 23.77 3.87 18.40
CA GLN A 4 22.34 4.17 18.31
C GLN A 4 21.57 3.25 19.26
N SER A 5 20.57 3.79 19.93
CA SER A 5 19.63 3.01 20.72
C SER A 5 18.72 2.17 19.82
N ASN A 6 18.20 1.07 20.37
CA ASN A 6 17.22 0.23 19.67
C ASN A 6 15.99 1.03 19.22
N TYR A 7 15.58 2.03 20.00
CA TYR A 7 14.49 2.93 19.64
C TYR A 7 14.81 3.76 18.39
N GLU A 8 15.99 4.36 18.32
CA GLU A 8 16.42 5.15 17.16
C GLU A 8 16.51 4.28 15.90
N LEU A 9 16.98 3.03 16.02
CA LEU A 9 17.01 2.09 14.90
C LEU A 9 15.61 1.78 14.38
N LEU A 10 14.64 1.56 15.27
CA LEU A 10 13.25 1.34 14.88
C LEU A 10 12.60 2.60 14.28
N GLU A 11 12.92 3.80 14.77
CA GLU A 11 12.42 5.04 14.18
C GLU A 11 13.03 5.31 12.80
N ASN A 12 14.31 4.99 12.61
CA ASN A 12 14.94 5.05 11.29
C ASN A 12 14.23 4.13 10.30
N LEU A 13 13.90 2.89 10.72
CA LEU A 13 13.10 1.98 9.90
C LEU A 13 11.73 2.60 9.54
N ARG A 14 11.03 3.24 10.49
CA ARG A 14 9.76 3.91 10.19
C ARG A 14 9.93 5.00 9.15
N SER A 15 10.94 5.85 9.28
CA SER A 15 11.23 6.90 8.30
C SER A 15 11.45 6.32 6.91
N MET A 16 12.29 5.28 6.81
CA MET A 16 12.58 4.62 5.53
C MET A 16 11.33 3.99 4.90
N VAL A 17 10.46 3.36 5.70
CA VAL A 17 9.20 2.80 5.22
C VAL A 17 8.27 3.91 4.71
N ARG A 18 8.14 5.02 5.44
CA ARG A 18 7.32 6.18 5.01
C ARG A 18 7.82 6.75 3.69
N ASP A 19 9.13 6.96 3.56
CA ASP A 19 9.75 7.50 2.34
C ASP A 19 9.54 6.57 1.14
N MET A 20 9.67 5.27 1.36
CA MET A 20 9.42 4.25 0.33
C MET A 20 7.95 4.23 -0.10
N LEU A 21 7.00 4.29 0.84
CA LEU A 21 5.57 4.31 0.55
C LEU A 21 5.18 5.58 -0.23
N LYS A 22 5.71 6.73 0.17
CA LYS A 22 5.52 8.00 -0.52
C LYS A 22 6.09 7.96 -1.93
N LEU A 23 7.30 7.45 -2.09
CA LEU A 23 7.93 7.31 -3.41
C LEU A 23 7.11 6.42 -4.35
N ARG A 24 6.45 5.39 -3.80
CA ARG A 24 5.55 4.51 -4.56
C ARG A 24 4.32 5.26 -5.07
N THR A 25 3.71 6.13 -4.26
CA THR A 25 2.52 6.90 -4.65
C THR A 25 2.83 8.07 -5.56
N ASP A 26 4.00 8.70 -5.39
CA ASP A 26 4.41 9.86 -6.20
C ASP A 26 4.76 9.50 -7.65
N GLY A 27 4.78 8.21 -8.01
CA GLY A 27 5.02 7.76 -9.38
C GLY A 27 6.46 7.99 -9.88
N GLY A 28 7.45 7.98 -8.97
CA GLY A 28 8.85 8.23 -9.30
C GLY A 28 9.53 7.14 -10.15
N PRO A 29 10.78 7.36 -10.59
CA PRO A 29 11.51 6.40 -11.41
C PRO A 29 11.64 5.03 -10.73
N TYR A 30 11.29 3.95 -11.44
CA TYR A 30 11.25 2.58 -10.90
C TYR A 30 12.57 2.16 -10.23
N ALA A 31 13.71 2.54 -10.81
CA ALA A 31 15.03 2.24 -10.23
C ALA A 31 15.23 2.87 -8.83
N LYS A 32 14.63 4.03 -8.57
CA LYS A 32 14.69 4.67 -7.25
C LYS A 32 13.83 3.91 -6.24
N LEU A 33 12.63 3.50 -6.63
CA LEU A 33 11.73 2.71 -5.80
C LEU A 33 12.33 1.33 -5.48
N ALA A 34 12.91 0.64 -6.47
CA ALA A 34 13.56 -0.64 -6.28
C ALA A 34 14.72 -0.57 -5.26
N ARG A 35 15.54 0.49 -5.31
CA ARG A 35 16.59 0.71 -4.31
C ARG A 35 16.00 0.97 -2.92
N ALA A 36 14.96 1.80 -2.81
CA ALA A 36 14.31 2.06 -1.52
C ALA A 36 13.77 0.77 -0.89
N HIS A 37 13.14 -0.10 -1.68
CA HIS A 37 12.72 -1.43 -1.24
C HIS A 37 13.90 -2.27 -0.72
N GLY A 38 15.00 -2.36 -1.51
CA GLY A 38 16.18 -3.12 -1.11
C GLY A 38 16.82 -2.61 0.18
N TYR A 39 16.88 -1.29 0.38
CA TYR A 39 17.40 -0.71 1.61
C TYR A 39 16.52 -1.01 2.82
N VAL A 40 15.20 -0.90 2.69
CA VAL A 40 14.26 -1.23 3.77
C VAL A 40 14.34 -2.71 4.14
N ASP A 41 14.40 -3.60 3.14
CA ASP A 41 14.52 -5.05 3.34
C ASP A 41 15.83 -5.43 4.04
N GLY A 42 16.95 -4.89 3.56
CA GLY A 42 18.26 -5.10 4.18
C GLY A 42 18.31 -4.58 5.62
N TYR A 43 17.67 -3.43 5.89
CA TYR A 43 17.61 -2.86 7.24
C TYR A 43 16.83 -3.77 8.19
N MET A 44 15.64 -4.22 7.80
CA MET A 44 14.83 -5.17 8.57
C MET A 44 15.58 -6.48 8.84
N ARG A 45 16.30 -6.99 7.83
CA ARG A 45 17.13 -8.19 7.98
C ARG A 45 18.20 -8.00 9.05
N VAL A 46 18.93 -6.88 9.05
CA VAL A 46 19.95 -6.59 10.07
C VAL A 46 19.33 -6.49 11.46
N LEU A 47 18.15 -5.89 11.61
CA LEU A 47 17.47 -5.81 12.91
C LEU A 47 17.06 -7.19 13.45
N LEU A 48 16.64 -8.11 12.56
CA LEU A 48 16.34 -9.50 12.90
C LEU A 48 17.60 -10.25 13.32
N GLU A 49 18.66 -10.18 12.51
CA GLU A 49 19.93 -10.88 12.75
C GLU A 49 20.60 -10.39 14.04
N ALA A 50 20.48 -9.10 14.36
CA ALA A 50 20.99 -8.50 15.60
C ALA A 50 20.11 -8.74 16.83
N GLY A 51 18.93 -9.37 16.67
CA GLY A 51 17.98 -9.60 17.76
C GLY A 51 17.34 -8.31 18.33
N ILE A 52 17.41 -7.21 17.57
CA ILE A 52 16.86 -5.90 17.96
C ILE A 52 15.34 -5.87 17.78
N ALA A 53 14.85 -6.59 16.78
CA ALA A 53 13.44 -6.78 16.51
C ALA A 53 13.16 -8.25 16.17
N ASP A 54 11.94 -8.69 16.43
CA ASP A 54 11.44 -9.98 15.96
C ASP A 54 10.57 -9.81 14.70
N HIS A 55 10.25 -10.92 14.03
CA HIS A 55 9.43 -10.89 12.82
C HIS A 55 8.06 -10.25 13.04
N LYS A 56 7.43 -10.50 14.19
CA LYS A 56 6.08 -10.01 14.52
C LYS A 56 6.07 -8.48 14.70
N SER A 57 7.05 -7.92 15.40
CA SER A 57 7.21 -6.49 15.66
C SER A 57 7.51 -5.72 14.38
N LEU A 58 8.35 -6.27 13.49
CA LEU A 58 8.59 -5.66 12.18
C LEU A 58 7.34 -5.65 11.30
N LEU A 59 6.61 -6.77 11.25
CA LEU A 59 5.33 -6.81 10.53
C LEU A 59 4.32 -5.81 11.10
N ALA A 60 4.22 -5.70 12.42
CA ALA A 60 3.33 -4.74 13.07
C ALA A 60 3.71 -3.29 12.74
N LEU A 61 5.00 -2.97 12.73
CA LEU A 61 5.53 -1.67 12.37
C LEU A 61 5.19 -1.33 10.91
N VAL A 62 5.50 -2.22 9.97
CA VAL A 62 5.22 -1.98 8.54
C VAL A 62 3.71 -1.87 8.30
N ALA A 63 2.90 -2.71 8.95
CA ALA A 63 1.45 -2.64 8.84
C ALA A 63 0.88 -1.31 9.36
N GLU A 64 1.44 -0.79 10.46
CA GLU A 64 1.06 0.51 11.00
C GLU A 64 1.40 1.66 10.05
N GLU A 65 2.62 1.66 9.49
CA GLU A 65 3.02 2.71 8.55
C GLU A 65 2.22 2.63 7.24
N ARG A 66 1.89 1.41 6.77
CA ARG A 66 0.97 1.23 5.63
C ARG A 66 -0.43 1.75 5.94
N ARG A 67 -0.99 1.47 7.12
CA ARG A 67 -2.32 1.99 7.51
C ARG A 67 -2.35 3.51 7.53
N LYS A 68 -1.29 4.15 8.05
CA LYS A 68 -1.17 5.61 8.07
C LYS A 68 -1.07 6.20 6.67
N HIS A 69 -0.36 5.52 5.77
CA HIS A 69 -0.08 6.02 4.43
C HIS A 69 -1.22 5.74 3.43
N ASP A 70 -1.66 4.48 3.33
CA ASP A 70 -2.61 4.02 2.32
C ASP A 70 -4.06 3.97 2.86
N GLY A 71 -4.24 4.09 4.18
CA GLY A 71 -5.52 3.86 4.85
C GLY A 71 -5.77 2.37 5.14
N PRO A 72 -7.03 2.00 5.44
CA PRO A 72 -7.38 0.61 5.69
C PRO A 72 -7.08 -0.27 4.46
N ALA A 73 -6.72 -1.54 4.72
CA ALA A 73 -6.46 -2.52 3.65
C ALA A 73 -7.67 -2.76 2.74
N THR A 74 -8.86 -2.40 3.21
CA THR A 74 -10.11 -2.44 2.46
C THR A 74 -10.61 -1.01 2.28
N THR A 75 -10.91 -0.65 1.03
CA THR A 75 -11.68 0.56 0.72
C THR A 75 -13.00 0.15 0.09
N ALA A 76 -14.08 0.87 0.40
CA ALA A 76 -15.38 0.62 -0.22
C ALA A 76 -15.31 1.07 -1.68
N VAL A 77 -15.45 0.13 -2.62
CA VAL A 77 -15.61 0.45 -4.04
C VAL A 77 -17.07 0.86 -4.26
N ARG A 78 -17.29 2.11 -4.67
CA ARG A 78 -18.62 2.59 -5.00
C ARG A 78 -19.08 1.88 -6.29
N ALA A 79 -20.18 1.13 -6.21
CA ALA A 79 -20.79 0.51 -7.38
C ALA A 79 -21.44 1.60 -8.26
N SER A 80 -20.71 2.12 -9.23
CA SER A 80 -21.24 3.16 -10.15
C SER A 80 -21.03 2.83 -11.62
N SER A 81 -21.07 1.55 -12.00
CA SER A 81 -20.86 1.17 -13.42
C SER A 81 -21.59 -0.10 -13.88
N LEU A 82 -22.57 -0.60 -13.12
CA LEU A 82 -23.29 -1.84 -13.51
C LEU A 82 -24.68 -1.58 -14.11
N GLU A 83 -25.12 -0.34 -14.25
CA GLU A 83 -26.49 -0.03 -14.74
C GLU A 83 -26.57 0.25 -16.26
N GLU A 84 -25.46 0.35 -17.00
CA GLU A 84 -25.50 0.70 -18.43
C GLU A 84 -25.46 -0.51 -19.40
N ALA A 85 -25.62 -1.74 -18.91
CA ALA A 85 -25.66 -2.93 -19.75
C ALA A 85 -27.04 -3.59 -19.80
N GLY A 86 -27.97 -2.94 -20.52
CA GLY A 86 -29.02 -3.62 -21.28
C GLY A 86 -30.40 -3.72 -20.63
N LEU A 87 -31.34 -2.91 -21.12
CA LEU A 87 -32.68 -3.37 -21.52
C LEU A 87 -33.31 -2.31 -22.45
N ASP A 88 -32.95 -2.36 -23.73
CA ASP A 88 -33.66 -1.64 -24.80
C ASP A 88 -34.15 -2.69 -25.81
N ASP A 89 -35.04 -3.56 -25.35
CA ASP A 89 -35.76 -4.54 -26.16
C ASP A 89 -37.09 -4.83 -25.46
N ALA A 90 -38.14 -4.12 -25.88
CA ALA A 90 -39.56 -4.53 -25.91
C ALA A 90 -40.54 -3.41 -25.55
N GLU A 91 -40.73 -2.42 -26.42
CA GLU A 91 -42.06 -1.79 -26.54
C GLU A 91 -42.23 -1.03 -27.87
N ASP A 92 -42.44 -1.75 -28.98
CA ASP A 92 -43.22 -1.18 -30.08
C ASP A 92 -43.91 -2.27 -30.93
N ALA A 93 -44.67 -3.13 -30.24
CA ALA A 93 -45.77 -3.84 -30.85
C ALA A 93 -46.95 -2.87 -31.07
N ARG A 94 -46.86 -2.02 -32.09
CA ARG A 94 -48.00 -1.25 -32.61
C ARG A 94 -48.11 -1.40 -34.12
N ILE A 95 -48.49 -2.60 -34.55
CA ILE A 95 -49.29 -2.77 -35.76
C ILE A 95 -50.65 -2.11 -35.46
N VAL A 96 -50.83 -0.87 -35.88
CA VAL A 96 -52.14 -0.22 -35.96
C VAL A 96 -52.78 -0.66 -37.26
N ALA A 97 -53.91 -1.34 -37.13
CA ALA A 97 -54.84 -1.64 -38.20
C ALA A 97 -55.41 -0.35 -38.81
N ALA A 98 -55.32 -0.20 -40.13
CA ALA A 98 -56.28 0.44 -41.04
C ALA A 98 -55.87 0.16 -42.49
#